data_AF-A0A3P7KUD7-F1
#
_entry.id   AF-A0A3P7KUD7-F1
#
_cell.length_a   1.000
_cell.length_b   1.000
_cell.length_c   1.000
_cell.angle_alpha   90.00
_cell.angle_beta   90.00
_cell.angle_gamma   90.00
#
_symmetry.space_group_name_H-M   'P 1'
#
loop_
_entity.id
_entity.type
_entity.pdbx_description
1 polymer ?
#
loop_
_entity_poly.entity_id
_entity_poly.type
_entity_poly.pdbx_seq_one_letter_code
_entity_poly.pdbx_strand_id
1 'polypeptide(L)'
;MSADWDHDGQRLLNSDQKFIWNSFLLEPLRNNLISERWFLEIVHGYVGQQLINLPFTKLSLTLIGRRSSQYAGTRFLKRGANLQGSVANDVETEQVLWDVSSSPNFRLGRFSSFVQRRGSVPLRWSQDPATRGVVGKPLILVDIHEPHAQTAAAHFRDLRSKYGNPIIVMNLVKRREKRRHESLLHDQFLKAVNYLNQFLPPSEHIAYMSFDVARCNKASNITTNVLTKMEEIAFKAVQAHGWFQASS
;
A
#
# COMPACT_ATOMS: atom_id res chain seq x y z
N MET A 1 18.54 20.64 4.96
CA MET A 1 17.59 20.02 4.01
C MET A 1 17.67 20.81 2.71
N SER A 2 18.67 20.53 1.87
CA SER A 2 18.69 21.07 0.52
C SER A 2 17.75 20.18 -0.28
N ALA A 3 16.57 20.68 -0.61
CA ALA A 3 15.84 20.10 -1.74
C ALA A 3 16.68 20.46 -2.97
N ASP A 4 17.10 19.46 -3.74
CA ASP A 4 17.90 19.70 -4.94
C ASP A 4 16.98 20.41 -5.97
N TRP A 5 17.24 21.70 -6.18
CA TRP A 5 16.60 22.54 -7.18
C TRP A 5 17.59 22.80 -8.32
N ASP A 6 17.11 22.84 -9.56
CA ASP A 6 17.93 23.33 -10.66
C ASP A 6 18.08 24.87 -10.61
N HIS A 7 18.91 25.41 -11.50
CA HIS A 7 19.13 26.85 -11.61
C HIS A 7 17.83 27.63 -11.91
N ASP A 8 16.88 26.99 -12.59
CA ASP A 8 15.58 27.53 -12.97
C ASP A 8 14.53 27.43 -11.85
N GLY A 9 14.87 26.75 -10.75
CA GLY A 9 14.01 26.61 -9.58
C GLY A 9 12.94 25.54 -9.69
N GLN A 10 13.14 24.58 -10.58
CA GLN A 10 12.36 23.36 -10.63
C GLN A 10 12.99 22.31 -9.71
N ARG A 11 12.12 21.48 -9.16
CA ARG A 11 12.54 20.41 -8.26
C ARG A 11 13.16 19.30 -9.09
N LEU A 12 14.39 18.87 -8.73
CA LEU A 12 15.06 17.78 -9.45
C LEU A 12 14.37 16.42 -9.24
N LEU A 13 13.54 16.30 -8.21
CA LEU A 13 12.76 15.09 -7.89
C LEU A 13 11.26 15.39 -7.94
N ASN A 14 10.54 14.63 -8.77
CA ASN A 14 9.10 14.69 -8.84
C ASN A 14 8.47 13.92 -7.68
N SER A 15 7.72 14.61 -6.85
CA SER A 15 6.94 14.00 -5.78
C SER A 15 5.78 13.18 -6.31
N ASP A 16 5.50 12.07 -5.65
CA ASP A 16 4.31 11.27 -5.93
C ASP A 16 3.06 12.03 -5.48
N GLN A 17 2.33 12.57 -6.46
CA GLN A 17 1.13 13.38 -6.26
C GLN A 17 0.07 12.67 -5.42
N LYS A 18 0.05 11.34 -5.39
CA LYS A 18 -0.87 10.55 -4.57
C LYS A 18 -0.70 10.80 -3.07
N PHE A 19 0.51 11.16 -2.63
CA PHE A 19 0.83 11.34 -1.21
C PHE A 19 0.94 12.79 -0.77
N ILE A 20 0.83 13.75 -1.70
CA ILE A 20 0.77 15.17 -1.37
C ILE A 20 -0.62 15.48 -0.82
N TRP A 21 -0.71 15.67 0.49
CA TRP A 21 -1.98 15.84 1.19
C TRP A 21 -2.55 17.25 1.10
N ASN A 22 -1.67 18.25 1.05
CA ASN A 22 -2.04 19.66 0.93
C ASN A 22 -2.09 20.13 -0.53
N SER A 23 -2.22 19.23 -1.50
CA SER A 23 -2.24 19.56 -2.93
C SER A 23 -3.30 20.61 -3.27
N PHE A 24 -4.52 20.45 -2.73
CA PHE A 24 -5.63 21.41 -2.86
C PHE A 24 -5.29 22.79 -2.27
N LEU A 25 -4.63 22.83 -1.10
CA LEU A 25 -4.25 24.10 -0.46
C LEU A 25 -3.14 24.85 -1.23
N LEU A 26 -2.35 24.13 -2.02
CA LEU A 26 -1.32 24.69 -2.87
C LEU A 26 -1.85 25.18 -4.23
N GLU A 27 -3.09 24.83 -4.61
CA GLU A 27 -3.68 25.23 -5.91
C GLU A 27 -3.72 26.75 -6.13
N PRO A 28 -4.13 27.59 -5.16
CA PRO A 28 -4.10 29.04 -5.37
C PRO A 28 -2.70 29.56 -5.67
N LEU A 29 -1.66 29.01 -5.02
CA LEU A 29 -0.29 29.43 -5.27
C LEU A 29 0.19 29.01 -6.66
N ARG A 30 -0.15 27.79 -7.09
CA ARG A 30 0.11 27.29 -8.45
C ARG A 30 -0.57 28.16 -9.51
N ASN A 31 -1.85 28.49 -9.29
CA ASN A 31 -2.64 29.29 -10.22
C ASN A 31 -2.13 30.73 -10.35
N ASN A 32 -1.46 31.25 -9.31
CA ASN A 32 -0.82 32.57 -9.33
C ASN A 32 0.65 32.52 -9.78
N LEU A 33 1.11 31.39 -10.36
CA LEU A 33 2.46 31.21 -10.89
C LEU A 33 3.57 31.50 -9.87
N ILE A 34 3.28 31.29 -8.58
CA ILE A 34 4.29 31.38 -7.53
C ILE A 34 5.29 30.24 -7.73
N SER A 35 6.59 30.55 -7.62
CA SER A 35 7.65 29.57 -7.76
C SER A 35 7.46 28.39 -6.79
N GLU A 36 7.64 27.17 -7.29
CA GLU A 36 7.50 25.94 -6.50
C GLU A 36 8.50 25.86 -5.33
N ARG A 37 9.55 26.68 -5.33
CA ARG A 37 10.48 26.82 -4.20
C ARG A 37 9.78 27.20 -2.89
N TRP A 38 8.61 27.84 -2.98
CA TRP A 38 7.77 28.22 -1.84
C TRP A 38 6.75 27.14 -1.44
N PHE A 39 6.65 26.05 -2.21
CA PHE A 39 5.67 25.00 -1.95
C PHE A 39 6.27 23.96 -1.00
N LEU A 40 5.67 23.86 0.19
CA LEU A 40 5.97 22.76 1.10
C LEU A 40 4.90 21.69 0.96
N GLU A 41 5.25 20.58 0.33
CA GLU A 41 4.38 19.41 0.23
C GLU A 41 4.39 18.61 1.53
N ILE A 42 3.21 18.22 1.99
CA ILE A 42 3.03 17.51 3.27
C ILE A 42 2.43 16.14 3.00
N VAL A 43 2.97 15.12 3.68
CA VAL A 43 2.42 13.77 3.68
C VAL A 43 1.62 13.53 4.96
N HIS A 44 0.43 12.96 4.83
CA HIS A 44 -0.33 12.46 5.97
C HIS A 44 0.12 11.04 6.29
N GLY A 45 0.58 10.80 7.52
CA GLY A 45 0.76 9.44 8.02
C GLY A 45 1.64 9.40 9.24
N TYR A 46 2.79 8.74 9.13
CA TYR A 46 3.70 8.51 10.24
C TYR A 46 5.16 8.59 9.76
N VAL A 47 6.04 9.09 10.63
CA VAL A 47 7.48 8.90 10.51
C VAL A 47 8.02 8.65 11.90
N GLY A 48 8.80 7.59 12.04
CA GLY A 48 9.47 7.23 13.28
C GLY A 48 10.81 6.59 13.00
N GLN A 49 11.80 6.92 13.81
CA GLN A 49 13.15 6.40 13.67
C GLN A 49 13.63 5.88 15.03
N GLN A 50 14.25 4.70 15.01
CA GLN A 50 14.82 4.08 16.20
C GLN A 50 16.22 3.56 15.89
N LEU A 51 17.14 3.78 16.83
CA LEU A 51 18.47 3.19 16.77
C LEU A 51 18.43 1.79 17.40
N ILE A 52 18.99 0.82 16.69
CA ILE A 52 19.14 -0.57 17.11
C ILE A 52 20.63 -0.83 17.29
N ASN A 53 21.04 -1.05 18.54
CA ASN A 53 22.42 -1.44 18.84
C ASN A 53 22.54 -2.96 18.75
N LEU A 54 23.29 -3.45 17.77
CA LEU A 54 23.66 -4.86 17.64
C LEU A 54 25.12 -5.03 18.13
N PRO A 55 25.57 -6.25 18.46
CA PRO A 55 26.91 -6.47 19.01
C PRO A 55 28.06 -5.91 18.17
N PHE A 56 27.91 -5.83 16.84
CA PHE A 56 28.98 -5.42 15.90
C PHE A 56 28.58 -4.30 14.93
N THR A 57 27.39 -3.73 15.06
CA THR A 57 26.92 -2.63 14.20
C THR A 57 25.80 -1.86 14.89
N LYS A 58 25.60 -0.61 14.48
CA LYS A 58 24.45 0.21 14.89
C LYS A 58 23.60 0.48 13.66
N LEU A 59 22.35 0.01 13.70
CA LEU A 59 21.39 0.23 12.63
C LEU A 59 20.40 1.31 13.02
N SER A 60 20.06 2.19 12.10
CA SER A 60 18.89 3.04 12.24
C SER A 60 17.74 2.46 11.44
N LEU A 61 16.66 2.12 12.13
CA LEU A 61 15.40 1.69 11.54
C LEU A 61 14.47 2.90 11.46
N THR A 62 14.10 3.29 10.25
CA THR A 62 13.09 4.33 9.99
C THR A 62 11.85 3.68 9.39
N LEU A 63 10.68 3.99 9.95
CA LEU A 63 9.40 3.57 9.43
C LEU A 63 8.62 4.79 8.97
N ILE A 64 8.27 4.83 7.69
CA ILE A 64 7.49 5.91 7.08
C ILE A 64 6.16 5.33 6.61
N GLY A 65 5.05 5.86 7.11
CA GLY A 65 3.70 5.57 6.63
C GLY A 65 3.15 6.77 5.87
N ARG A 66 2.67 6.57 4.64
CA ARG A 66 2.15 7.62 3.76
C ARG A 66 0.74 7.25 3.32
N ARG A 67 -0.24 8.07 3.66
CA ARG A 67 -1.64 7.88 3.28
C ARG A 67 -1.93 8.64 1.98
N SER A 68 -2.58 7.96 1.04
CA SER A 68 -3.01 8.56 -0.22
C SER A 68 -4.09 9.63 0.01
N SER A 69 -3.93 10.79 -0.63
CA SER A 69 -4.94 11.84 -0.72
C SER A 69 -6.03 11.52 -1.75
N GLN A 70 -5.76 10.59 -2.69
CA GLN A 70 -6.72 10.17 -3.69
C GLN A 70 -7.80 9.26 -3.10
N TYR A 71 -9.05 9.47 -3.54
CA TYR A 71 -10.24 8.75 -3.06
C TYR A 71 -10.30 8.67 -1.52
N ALA A 72 -9.77 9.70 -0.86
CA ALA A 72 -9.79 9.85 0.58
C ALA A 72 -11.21 10.11 1.09
N GLY A 73 -11.43 9.74 2.34
CA GLY A 73 -12.68 9.94 3.06
C GLY A 73 -12.71 9.08 4.33
N THR A 74 -13.75 9.25 5.13
CA THR A 74 -13.86 8.50 6.38
C THR A 74 -14.10 7.01 6.08
N ARG A 75 -13.57 6.13 6.94
CA ARG A 75 -13.55 4.66 6.77
C ARG A 75 -14.92 4.03 6.47
N PHE A 76 -16.00 4.68 6.92
CA PHE A 76 -17.39 4.22 6.74
C PHE A 76 -18.10 4.88 5.55
N LEU A 77 -17.56 5.97 5.01
CA LEU A 77 -18.09 6.68 3.83
C LEU A 77 -17.39 6.26 2.53
N LYS A 78 -16.11 5.86 2.59
CA LYS A 78 -15.31 5.51 1.41
C LYS A 78 -14.67 4.14 1.57
N ARG A 79 -15.12 3.21 0.71
CA ARG A 79 -14.59 1.85 0.53
C ARG A 79 -14.48 1.53 -0.96
N GLY A 80 -13.80 0.42 -1.27
CA GLY A 80 -13.53 0.04 -2.65
C GLY A 80 -12.53 0.95 -3.36
N ALA A 81 -12.67 1.03 -4.67
CA ALA A 81 -11.91 1.91 -5.55
C ALA A 81 -12.84 2.83 -6.35
N ASN A 82 -12.32 3.93 -6.89
CA ASN A 82 -12.99 4.74 -7.92
C ASN A 82 -12.72 4.20 -9.34
N LEU A 83 -13.33 4.81 -10.36
CA LEU A 83 -13.15 4.42 -11.77
C LEU A 83 -11.70 4.56 -12.25
N GLN A 84 -10.91 5.42 -11.61
CA GLN A 84 -9.50 5.63 -11.89
C GLN A 84 -8.59 4.56 -11.24
N GLY A 85 -9.14 3.65 -10.43
CA GLY A 85 -8.37 2.61 -9.75
C GLY A 85 -7.74 3.04 -8.41
N SER A 86 -7.99 4.27 -7.94
CA SER A 86 -7.57 4.73 -6.62
C SER A 86 -8.44 4.05 -5.55
N VAL A 87 -7.80 3.29 -4.66
CA VAL A 87 -8.49 2.58 -3.57
C VAL A 87 -8.64 3.47 -2.33
N ALA A 88 -9.71 3.26 -1.57
CA ALA A 88 -9.89 3.92 -0.29
C ALA A 88 -8.93 3.32 0.75
N ASN A 89 -8.55 4.12 1.76
CA ASN A 89 -7.63 3.71 2.83
C ASN A 89 -6.28 3.18 2.31
N ASP A 90 -5.82 3.75 1.19
CA ASP A 90 -4.53 3.43 0.58
C ASP A 90 -3.37 4.02 1.38
N VAL A 91 -2.47 3.15 1.81
CA VAL A 91 -1.30 3.49 2.62
C VAL A 91 -0.08 2.76 2.06
N GLU A 92 1.00 3.51 1.89
CA GLU A 92 2.34 3.01 1.64
C GLU A 92 3.13 3.03 2.94
N THR A 93 3.72 1.90 3.30
CA THR A 93 4.63 1.78 4.44
C THR A 93 6.01 1.45 3.89
N GLU A 94 6.98 2.26 4.23
CA GLU A 94 8.38 2.05 3.88
C GLU A 94 9.22 1.85 5.13
N GLN A 95 9.96 0.75 5.13
CA GLN A 95 10.96 0.44 6.14
C GLN A 95 12.34 0.73 5.57
N VAL A 96 13.05 1.71 6.14
CA VAL A 96 14.42 2.05 5.77
C VAL A 96 15.37 1.58 6.87
N LEU A 97 16.40 0.84 6.48
CA LEU A 97 17.53 0.49 7.34
C LEU A 97 18.75 1.26 6.87
N TRP A 98 19.44 1.91 7.81
CA TRP A 98 20.74 2.54 7.60
C TRP A 98 21.76 1.91 8.55
N ASP A 99 22.86 1.39 8.00
CA ASP A 99 24.02 1.03 8.80
C ASP A 99 24.77 2.31 9.20
N VAL A 100 24.51 2.79 10.41
CA VAL A 100 25.12 4.02 10.95
C VAL A 100 26.62 3.85 11.17
N SER A 101 27.09 2.61 11.31
CA SER A 101 28.52 2.30 11.40
C SER A 101 29.22 2.35 10.05
N SER A 102 28.49 2.32 8.93
CA SER A 102 29.07 2.30 7.59
C SER A 102 29.61 3.65 7.09
N SER A 103 29.05 4.77 7.56
CA SER A 103 29.45 6.11 7.13
C SER A 103 29.00 7.17 8.13
N PRO A 104 29.79 8.25 8.34
CA PRO A 104 29.39 9.38 9.17
C PRO A 104 28.27 10.24 8.55
N ASN A 105 27.95 10.05 7.26
CA ASN A 105 26.92 10.83 6.57
C ASN A 105 26.08 9.99 5.59
N PHE A 106 24.94 10.57 5.21
CA PHE A 106 23.96 9.92 4.32
C PHE A 106 24.44 9.70 2.87
N ARG A 107 25.52 10.35 2.42
CA ARG A 107 25.97 10.26 1.01
C ARG A 107 26.70 8.95 0.71
N LEU A 108 27.42 8.42 1.69
CA LEU A 108 28.23 7.20 1.57
C LEU A 108 27.71 6.06 2.47
N GLY A 109 26.54 6.26 3.09
CA GLY A 109 25.95 5.26 3.97
C GLY A 109 25.38 4.08 3.19
N ARG A 110 25.37 2.92 3.83
CA ARG A 110 24.67 1.74 3.33
C ARG A 110 23.22 1.79 3.77
N PHE A 111 22.33 1.86 2.78
CA PHE A 111 20.89 1.93 2.99
C PHE A 111 20.20 0.73 2.36
N SER A 112 19.12 0.29 2.99
CA SER A 112 18.15 -0.60 2.37
C SER A 112 16.74 -0.10 2.64
N SER A 113 15.84 -0.26 1.68
CA SER A 113 14.44 0.13 1.82
C SER A 113 13.51 -0.96 1.31
N PHE A 114 12.44 -1.23 2.05
CA PHE A 114 11.39 -2.16 1.67
C PHE A 114 10.02 -1.50 1.80
N VAL A 115 9.22 -1.57 0.73
CA VAL A 115 7.93 -0.90 0.64
C VAL A 115 6.80 -1.92 0.61
N GLN A 116 5.76 -1.67 1.40
CA GLN A 116 4.51 -2.43 1.40
C GLN A 116 3.32 -1.49 1.21
N ARG A 117 2.26 -2.01 0.57
CA ARG A 117 1.01 -1.27 0.37
C ARG A 117 -0.14 -1.97 1.07
N ARG A 118 -1.05 -1.17 1.63
CA ARG A 118 -2.32 -1.61 2.20
C ARG A 118 -3.42 -0.70 1.68
N GLY A 119 -4.47 -1.29 1.13
CA GLY A 119 -5.63 -0.55 0.63
C GLY A 119 -6.93 -1.35 0.76
N SER A 120 -8.04 -0.70 0.42
CA SER A 120 -9.31 -1.40 0.23
C SER A 120 -9.22 -2.33 -0.98
N VAL A 121 -10.05 -3.39 -0.99
CA VAL A 121 -10.18 -4.29 -2.14
C VAL A 121 -10.55 -3.46 -3.39
N PRO A 122 -9.80 -3.56 -4.52
CA PRO A 122 -9.92 -2.68 -5.69
C PRO A 122 -11.12 -3.05 -6.57
N LEU A 123 -12.31 -3.00 -5.98
CA LEU A 123 -13.60 -3.22 -6.61
C LEU A 123 -14.52 -2.03 -6.31
N ARG A 124 -15.58 -1.86 -7.10
CA ARG A 124 -16.66 -0.90 -6.83
C ARG A 124 -17.62 -1.47 -5.78
N TRP A 125 -17.34 -1.20 -4.51
CA TRP A 125 -18.17 -1.67 -3.40
C TRP A 125 -18.26 -0.66 -2.26
N SER A 126 -19.38 -0.74 -1.55
CA SER A 126 -19.72 0.13 -0.44
C SER A 126 -20.22 -0.66 0.77
N GLN A 127 -20.33 0.02 1.91
CA GLN A 127 -21.05 -0.50 3.06
C GLN A 127 -22.32 0.31 3.25
N ASP A 128 -23.46 -0.37 3.45
CA ASP A 128 -24.76 0.26 3.56
C ASP A 128 -24.78 1.33 4.68
N PRO A 129 -24.91 2.62 4.34
CA PRO A 129 -24.99 3.70 5.31
C PRO A 129 -26.14 3.56 6.31
N ALA A 130 -27.26 2.94 5.93
CA ALA A 130 -28.44 2.78 6.77
C ALA A 130 -28.21 1.81 7.95
N THR A 131 -27.19 0.96 7.85
CA THR A 131 -26.79 0.03 8.91
C THR A 131 -25.74 0.62 9.87
N ARG A 132 -25.38 1.90 9.72
CA ARG A 132 -24.45 2.59 10.62
C ARG A 132 -25.09 2.81 11.99
N GLY A 133 -24.40 2.39 13.05
CA GLY A 133 -24.87 2.56 14.44
C GLY A 133 -25.92 1.53 14.88
N VAL A 134 -26.36 0.63 13.99
CA VAL A 134 -27.19 -0.52 14.33
C VAL A 134 -26.30 -1.66 14.84
N VAL A 135 -26.79 -2.48 15.76
CA VAL A 135 -26.09 -3.68 16.26
C VAL A 135 -25.88 -4.67 15.10
N GLY A 136 -24.69 -4.67 14.51
CA GLY A 136 -24.34 -5.57 13.40
C GLY A 136 -23.17 -5.07 12.56
N LYS A 137 -22.66 -5.94 11.68
CA LYS A 137 -21.69 -5.54 10.66
C LYS A 137 -22.41 -4.89 9.47
N PRO A 138 -22.04 -3.67 9.03
CA PRO A 138 -22.69 -3.03 7.90
C PRO A 138 -22.60 -3.86 6.62
N LEU A 139 -23.75 -4.08 5.96
CA LEU A 139 -23.85 -4.90 4.75
C LEU A 139 -22.88 -4.42 3.67
N ILE A 140 -22.23 -5.36 2.99
CA ILE A 140 -21.34 -5.09 1.87
C ILE A 140 -22.15 -5.16 0.58
N LEU A 141 -22.12 -4.09 -0.21
CA LEU A 141 -22.80 -3.99 -1.49
C LEU A 141 -21.75 -3.85 -2.58
N VAL A 142 -21.80 -4.71 -3.60
CA VAL A 142 -21.01 -4.53 -4.82
C VAL A 142 -21.83 -3.64 -5.74
N ASP A 143 -21.41 -2.37 -5.85
CA ASP A 143 -22.22 -1.31 -6.46
C ASP A 143 -22.34 -1.51 -7.98
N ILE A 144 -21.29 -2.05 -8.60
CA ILE A 144 -21.21 -2.29 -10.05
C ILE A 144 -20.56 -3.65 -10.28
N HIS A 145 -21.22 -4.50 -11.07
CA HIS A 145 -20.59 -5.70 -11.59
C HIS A 145 -19.77 -5.32 -12.83
N GLU A 146 -18.45 -5.52 -12.78
CA GLU A 146 -17.53 -5.23 -13.89
C GLU A 146 -17.05 -6.53 -14.54
N PRO A 147 -17.65 -6.99 -15.66
CA PRO A 147 -17.24 -8.25 -16.30
C PRO A 147 -15.78 -8.26 -16.72
N HIS A 148 -15.23 -7.10 -17.10
CA HIS A 148 -13.86 -6.95 -17.57
C HIS A 148 -12.91 -6.39 -16.50
N ALA A 149 -13.33 -6.39 -15.22
CA ALA A 149 -12.50 -5.97 -14.08
C ALA A 149 -11.79 -4.61 -14.26
N GLN A 150 -12.45 -3.62 -14.90
CA GLN A 150 -11.83 -2.36 -15.34
C GLN A 150 -11.21 -1.58 -14.17
N THR A 151 -11.94 -1.45 -13.05
CA THR A 151 -11.43 -0.79 -11.84
C THR A 151 -10.19 -1.49 -11.28
N ALA A 152 -10.19 -2.81 -11.20
CA ALA A 152 -9.04 -3.58 -10.73
C ALA A 152 -7.86 -3.47 -11.72
N ALA A 153 -8.13 -3.47 -13.03
CA ALA A 153 -7.11 -3.28 -14.06
C ALA A 153 -6.41 -1.93 -13.93
N ALA A 154 -7.18 -0.85 -13.74
CA ALA A 154 -6.64 0.49 -13.52
C ALA A 154 -5.77 0.54 -12.24
N HIS A 155 -6.23 -0.09 -11.16
CA HIS A 155 -5.47 -0.20 -9.91
C HIS A 155 -4.13 -0.92 -10.11
N PHE A 156 -4.13 -2.11 -10.71
CA PHE A 156 -2.90 -2.87 -10.90
C PHE A 156 -1.95 -2.23 -11.93
N ARG A 157 -2.48 -1.49 -12.90
CA ARG A 157 -1.65 -0.70 -13.83
C ARG A 157 -0.88 0.39 -13.09
N ASP A 158 -1.53 1.13 -12.20
CA ASP A 158 -0.88 2.12 -11.34
C ASP A 158 0.19 1.49 -10.44
N LEU A 159 -0.13 0.35 -9.80
CA LEU A 159 0.84 -0.37 -8.98
C LEU A 159 2.05 -0.84 -9.81
N ARG A 160 1.83 -1.45 -10.98
CA ARG A 160 2.92 -1.92 -11.84
C ARG A 160 3.78 -0.76 -12.34
N SER A 161 3.17 0.36 -12.70
CA SER A 161 3.90 1.55 -13.14
C SER A 161 4.86 2.08 -12.08
N LYS A 162 4.52 1.94 -10.79
CA LYS A 162 5.35 2.45 -9.69
C LYS A 162 6.31 1.41 -9.12
N TYR A 163 5.87 0.17 -8.95
CA TYR A 163 6.61 -0.87 -8.21
C TYR A 163 7.18 -1.99 -9.08
N GLY A 164 6.77 -2.06 -10.35
CA GLY A 164 7.17 -3.16 -11.23
C GLY A 164 6.44 -4.47 -10.93
N ASN A 165 7.08 -5.58 -11.28
CA ASN A 165 6.58 -6.94 -11.11
C ASN A 165 7.56 -7.78 -10.26
N PRO A 166 7.10 -8.82 -9.56
CA PRO A 166 5.70 -9.27 -9.46
C PRO A 166 4.88 -8.47 -8.45
N ILE A 167 3.58 -8.29 -8.72
CA ILE A 167 2.62 -7.77 -7.73
C ILE A 167 2.05 -8.94 -6.93
N ILE A 168 2.26 -8.91 -5.61
CA ILE A 168 1.82 -9.95 -4.67
C ILE A 168 0.69 -9.40 -3.79
N VAL A 169 -0.52 -9.93 -3.99
CA VAL A 169 -1.71 -9.59 -3.21
C VAL A 169 -1.84 -10.55 -2.04
N MET A 170 -1.84 -10.00 -0.82
CA MET A 170 -2.20 -10.73 0.39
C MET A 170 -3.61 -10.37 0.86
N ASN A 171 -4.58 -11.22 0.56
CA ASN A 171 -5.97 -11.03 0.96
C ASN A 171 -6.30 -11.74 2.28
N LEU A 172 -6.53 -10.95 3.33
CA LEU A 172 -6.86 -11.42 4.68
C LEU A 172 -8.37 -11.51 4.97
N VAL A 173 -9.22 -11.31 3.95
CA VAL A 173 -10.68 -11.41 4.06
C VAL A 173 -11.09 -12.80 4.58
N LYS A 174 -12.02 -12.81 5.55
CA LYS A 174 -12.58 -14.06 6.09
C LYS A 174 -13.30 -14.84 5.00
N ARG A 175 -13.03 -16.14 4.92
CA ARG A 175 -13.63 -17.02 3.89
C ARG A 175 -14.76 -17.87 4.43
N ARG A 176 -14.60 -18.43 5.64
CA ARG A 176 -15.62 -19.28 6.28
C ARG A 176 -16.43 -18.46 7.27
N GLU A 177 -17.62 -18.08 6.86
CA GLU A 177 -18.56 -17.30 7.67
C GLU A 177 -19.90 -18.04 7.77
N LYS A 178 -20.59 -17.93 8.91
CA LYS A 178 -21.95 -18.49 9.07
C LYS A 178 -22.96 -17.83 8.14
N ARG A 179 -22.76 -16.55 7.85
CA ARG A 179 -23.53 -15.76 6.88
C ARG A 179 -22.52 -15.07 5.96
N ARG A 180 -22.76 -15.14 4.66
CA ARG A 180 -21.89 -14.53 3.65
C ARG A 180 -21.83 -13.02 3.87
N HIS A 181 -20.63 -12.49 4.10
CA HIS A 181 -20.44 -11.06 4.31
C HIS A 181 -19.17 -10.58 3.62
N GLU A 182 -18.00 -10.83 4.21
CA GLU A 182 -16.72 -10.40 3.64
C GLU A 182 -16.27 -11.35 2.52
N SER A 183 -16.66 -12.63 2.58
CA SER A 183 -16.30 -13.63 1.57
C SER A 183 -16.79 -13.28 0.16
N LEU A 184 -17.85 -12.47 0.03
CA LEU A 184 -18.27 -11.90 -1.25
C LEU A 184 -17.14 -11.10 -1.93
N LEU A 185 -16.41 -10.26 -1.18
CA LEU A 185 -15.30 -9.47 -1.71
C LEU A 185 -14.12 -10.35 -2.11
N HIS A 186 -13.85 -11.41 -1.35
CA HIS A 186 -12.83 -12.39 -1.70
C HIS A 186 -13.14 -13.04 -3.05
N ASP A 187 -14.37 -13.53 -3.23
CA ASP A 187 -14.78 -14.21 -4.46
C ASP A 187 -14.68 -13.28 -5.67
N GLN A 188 -15.18 -12.05 -5.54
CA GLN A 188 -15.16 -11.08 -6.63
C GLN A 188 -13.74 -10.61 -6.96
N PHE A 189 -12.90 -10.42 -5.95
CA PHE A 189 -11.53 -9.98 -6.19
C PHE A 189 -10.68 -11.08 -6.82
N LEU A 190 -10.85 -12.33 -6.39
CA LEU A 190 -10.19 -13.47 -7.01
C LEU A 190 -10.63 -13.65 -8.47
N LYS A 191 -11.94 -13.48 -8.77
CA LYS A 191 -12.44 -13.49 -10.15
C LYS A 191 -11.78 -12.40 -11.00
N ALA A 192 -11.69 -11.17 -10.49
CA ALA A 192 -11.03 -10.06 -11.17
C ALA A 192 -9.55 -10.36 -11.45
N VAL A 193 -8.80 -10.84 -10.46
CA VAL A 193 -7.38 -11.20 -10.63
C VAL A 193 -7.21 -12.33 -11.66
N ASN A 194 -8.03 -13.37 -11.57
CA ASN A 194 -7.98 -14.48 -12.54
C ASN A 194 -8.32 -14.04 -13.97
N TYR A 195 -9.27 -13.11 -14.12
CA TYR A 195 -9.58 -12.51 -15.42
C TYR A 195 -8.37 -11.74 -15.97
N LEU A 196 -7.76 -10.86 -15.17
CA LEU A 196 -6.61 -10.06 -15.60
C LEU A 196 -5.40 -10.92 -15.97
N ASN A 197 -5.13 -11.99 -15.21
CA ASN A 197 -4.03 -12.90 -15.48
C ASN A 197 -4.17 -13.67 -16.81
N GLN A 198 -5.35 -13.72 -17.44
CA GLN A 198 -5.50 -14.30 -18.79
C GLN A 198 -4.78 -13.48 -19.87
N PHE A 199 -4.52 -12.19 -19.59
CA PHE A 199 -3.92 -11.24 -20.53
C PHE A 199 -2.48 -10.87 -20.16
N LEU A 200 -1.94 -11.45 -19.09
CA LEU A 200 -0.60 -11.17 -18.60
C LEU A 200 0.33 -12.35 -18.92
N PRO A 201 1.61 -12.11 -19.23
CA PRO A 201 2.57 -13.20 -19.32
C PRO A 201 2.77 -13.83 -17.91
N PRO A 202 3.12 -15.13 -17.82
CA PRO A 202 3.27 -15.82 -16.54
C PRO A 202 4.21 -15.14 -15.54
N SER A 203 5.27 -14.48 -16.03
CA SER A 203 6.23 -13.73 -15.21
C SER A 203 5.65 -12.46 -14.58
N GLU A 204 4.54 -11.94 -15.10
CA GLU A 204 3.87 -10.72 -14.64
C GLU A 204 2.50 -10.99 -14.03
N HIS A 205 2.14 -12.27 -13.84
CA HIS A 205 0.91 -12.64 -13.16
C HIS A 205 0.83 -11.97 -11.79
N ILE A 206 -0.35 -11.45 -11.48
CA ILE A 206 -0.67 -10.96 -10.14
C ILE A 206 -0.77 -12.20 -9.24
N ALA A 207 0.17 -12.34 -8.32
CA ALA A 207 0.17 -13.45 -7.37
C ALA A 207 -0.86 -13.19 -6.27
N TYR A 208 -1.88 -14.03 -6.17
CA TYR A 208 -2.95 -13.87 -5.20
C TYR A 208 -2.88 -14.91 -4.09
N MET A 209 -2.59 -14.45 -2.86
CA MET A 209 -2.55 -15.27 -1.67
C MET A 209 -3.71 -14.91 -0.75
N SER A 210 -4.46 -15.91 -0.30
CA SER A 210 -5.53 -15.70 0.67
C SER A 210 -5.25 -16.41 1.97
N PHE A 211 -5.34 -15.67 3.08
CA PHE A 211 -5.02 -16.16 4.41
C PHE A 211 -6.07 -15.75 5.43
N ASP A 212 -6.85 -16.72 5.92
CA ASP A 212 -7.88 -16.50 6.95
C ASP A 212 -7.25 -16.58 8.35
N VAL A 213 -6.81 -15.43 8.85
CA VAL A 213 -6.18 -15.29 10.17
C VAL A 213 -7.10 -15.80 11.29
N ALA A 214 -8.39 -15.50 11.21
CA ALA A 214 -9.36 -15.86 12.25
C ALA A 214 -9.55 -17.38 12.37
N ARG A 215 -9.50 -18.11 11.25
CA ARG A 215 -9.46 -19.56 11.26
C ARG A 215 -8.16 -20.07 11.86
N CYS A 216 -7.04 -19.50 11.45
CA CYS A 216 -5.73 -19.98 11.85
C CYS A 216 -5.52 -19.83 13.38
N ASN A 217 -6.06 -18.77 13.99
CA ASN A 217 -6.15 -18.61 15.44
C ASN A 217 -7.05 -19.64 16.15
N LYS A 218 -8.08 -20.18 15.49
CA LYS A 218 -9.01 -21.17 16.10
C LYS A 218 -8.52 -22.60 16.00
N ALA A 219 -7.64 -22.88 15.03
CA ALA A 219 -7.15 -24.22 14.73
C ALA A 219 -5.77 -24.52 15.35
N SER A 220 -5.18 -23.56 16.06
CA SER A 220 -3.80 -23.69 16.56
C SER A 220 -3.72 -24.71 17.70
N ASN A 221 -3.15 -25.88 17.40
CA ASN A 221 -2.23 -26.55 18.32
C ASN A 221 -0.89 -25.78 18.30
N ILE A 222 -0.08 -25.95 19.35
CA ILE A 222 1.17 -25.20 19.66
C ILE A 222 2.15 -25.06 18.45
N THR A 223 2.08 -25.93 17.45
CA THR A 223 2.98 -25.99 16.29
C THR A 223 2.55 -25.21 15.04
N THR A 224 1.33 -24.64 14.96
CA THR A 224 0.88 -23.84 13.80
C THR A 224 0.27 -22.52 14.23
N ASN A 225 1.12 -21.64 14.76
CA ASN A 225 0.75 -20.25 15.04
C ASN A 225 0.64 -19.46 13.71
N VAL A 226 -0.28 -18.50 13.68
CA VAL A 226 -0.44 -17.51 12.61
C VAL A 226 0.88 -16.85 12.25
N LEU A 227 1.71 -16.54 13.25
CA LEU A 227 3.01 -15.90 13.04
C LEU A 227 3.93 -16.75 12.14
N THR A 228 4.07 -18.05 12.39
CA THR A 228 4.92 -18.93 11.59
C THR A 228 4.47 -18.97 10.12
N LYS A 229 3.16 -19.04 9.86
CA LYS A 229 2.66 -18.99 8.47
C LYS A 229 2.84 -17.63 7.82
N MET A 230 2.68 -16.55 8.60
CA MET A 230 2.93 -15.20 8.12
C MET A 230 4.40 -15.00 7.78
N GLU A 231 5.32 -15.55 8.58
CA GLU A 231 6.76 -15.55 8.32
C GLU A 231 7.11 -16.28 7.03
N GLU A 232 6.55 -17.49 6.81
CA GLU A 232 6.74 -18.24 5.57
C GLU A 232 6.24 -17.45 4.33
N ILE A 233 5.07 -16.80 4.45
CA ILE A 233 4.51 -15.97 3.37
C ILE A 233 5.37 -14.73 3.13
N ALA A 234 5.79 -14.04 4.21
CA ALA A 234 6.63 -12.86 4.14
C ALA A 234 7.98 -13.17 3.51
N PHE A 235 8.61 -14.28 3.89
CA PHE A 235 9.87 -14.74 3.32
C PHE A 235 9.76 -14.95 1.81
N LYS A 236 8.73 -15.67 1.34
CA LYS A 236 8.46 -15.86 -0.09
C LYS A 236 8.22 -14.55 -0.83
N ALA A 237 7.47 -13.62 -0.23
CA ALA A 237 7.19 -12.32 -0.83
C ALA A 237 8.46 -11.47 -0.96
N VAL A 238 9.31 -11.44 0.08
CA VAL A 238 10.58 -10.71 0.07
C VAL A 238 11.56 -11.31 -0.94
N GLN A 239 11.65 -12.63 -1.05
CA GLN A 239 12.50 -13.28 -2.06
C GLN A 239 12.04 -12.98 -3.50
N ALA A 240 10.73 -12.90 -3.73
CA ALA A 240 10.18 -12.65 -5.05
C ALA A 240 10.25 -11.18 -5.48
N HIS A 241 10.05 -10.23 -4.55
CA HIS A 241 10.01 -8.80 -4.85
C HIS A 241 11.35 -8.08 -4.59
N GLY A 242 12.20 -8.62 -3.72
CA GLY A 242 13.43 -7.97 -3.28
C GLY A 242 13.20 -6.70 -2.46
N TRP A 243 14.26 -5.95 -2.25
CA TRP A 243 14.30 -4.66 -1.58
C TRP A 243 15.26 -3.73 -2.31
N PHE A 244 15.11 -2.42 -2.10
CA PHE A 244 16.10 -1.46 -2.55
C PHE A 244 17.34 -1.55 -1.67
N GLN A 245 18.53 -1.52 -2.27
CA GLN A 245 19.79 -1.43 -1.56
C GLN A 245 20.72 -0.47 -2.28
N ALA A 246 21.20 0.55 -1.58
CA ALA A 246 22.23 1.43 -2.09
C ALA A 246 23.58 0.69 -2.02
N SER A 247 24.23 0.50 -3.17
CA SER A 247 25.61 0.01 -3.24
C SER A 247 26.56 1.12 -2.79
N SER A 248 27.66 0.74 -2.12
CA SER A 248 28.76 1.67 -1.81
C SER A 248 29.55 2.00 -3.08
#